data_AF-A0A7C6K915-F1
#
_entry.id   AF-A0A7C6K915-F1
#
_cell.length_a   1.000
_cell.length_b   1.000
_cell.length_c   1.000
_cell.angle_alpha   90.00
_cell.angle_beta   90.00
_cell.angle_gamma   90.00
#
_symmetry.space_group_name_H-M   'P 1'
#
loop_
_entity.id
_entity.type
_entity.pdbx_description
1 polymer ?
#
loop_
_entity_poly.entity_id
_entity_poly.type
_entity_poly.pdbx_seq_one_letter_code
_entity_poly.pdbx_strand_id
1 'polypeptide(L)'
;MINFETAKKLKEAGLEWETETGDLWIQPDYPEYLRAVDYDPTGHGDPLEKNIWIPRLDQLLTEIEKRGWQIELVKYARWRITIWKIQCRKQGLFVGETPGEAAAEALLYVLEQEYEADE
;
A
#
# COMPACT_ATOMS: atom_id res chain seq x y z
N MET A 1 -0.07 0.61 -10.29
CA MET A 1 0.89 -0.30 -9.62
C MET A 1 1.83 0.59 -8.86
N ILE A 2 2.14 0.28 -7.61
CA ILE A 2 3.07 1.11 -6.83
C ILE A 2 4.51 0.76 -7.17
N ASN A 3 5.42 1.71 -7.00
CA ASN A 3 6.84 1.46 -7.19
C ASN A 3 7.43 0.68 -6.00
N PHE A 4 8.63 0.14 -6.21
CA PHE A 4 9.36 -0.65 -5.20
C PHE A 4 9.62 0.11 -3.90
N GLU A 5 10.04 1.38 -3.99
CA GLU A 5 10.40 2.16 -2.80
C GLU A 5 9.19 2.38 -1.89
N THR A 6 8.02 2.67 -2.47
CA THR A 6 6.77 2.82 -1.74
C THR A 6 6.33 1.49 -1.12
N ALA A 7 6.40 0.39 -1.87
CA ALA A 7 6.08 -0.95 -1.36
C ALA A 7 6.99 -1.33 -0.18
N LYS A 8 8.29 -1.01 -0.28
CA LYS A 8 9.28 -1.24 0.77
C LYS A 8 8.94 -0.45 2.04
N LYS A 9 8.63 0.85 1.91
CA LYS A 9 8.24 1.70 3.05
C LYS A 9 7.00 1.16 3.77
N LEU A 10 6.00 0.68 3.03
CA LEU A 10 4.80 0.07 3.62
C LEU A 10 5.13 -1.20 4.41
N LYS A 11 6.03 -2.04 3.91
CA LYS A 11 6.52 -3.22 4.64
C LYS A 11 7.32 -2.83 5.88
N GLU A 12 8.19 -1.84 5.78
CA GLU A 12 8.98 -1.32 6.92
C GLU A 12 8.08 -0.68 8.00
N ALA A 13 6.91 -0.16 7.63
CA ALA A 13 5.88 0.29 8.56
C ALA A 13 5.14 -0.85 9.28
N GLY A 14 5.52 -2.12 9.03
CA GLY A 14 4.96 -3.29 9.69
C GLY A 14 3.58 -3.71 9.16
N LEU A 15 3.19 -3.23 7.97
CA LEU A 15 1.93 -3.67 7.35
C LEU A 15 2.07 -5.06 6.75
N GLU A 16 1.14 -5.93 7.12
CA GLU A 16 0.99 -7.27 6.55
C GLU A 16 -0.16 -7.26 5.53
N TRP A 17 0.08 -7.85 4.36
CA TRP A 17 -0.87 -7.89 3.27
C TRP A 17 -1.37 -9.32 3.06
N GLU A 18 -2.68 -9.48 2.86
CA GLU A 18 -3.24 -10.75 2.43
C GLU A 18 -2.82 -11.00 0.97
N THR A 19 -2.26 -12.16 0.68
CA THR A 19 -1.77 -12.48 -0.66
C THR A 19 -2.69 -13.48 -1.36
N GLU A 20 -2.93 -13.24 -2.64
CA GLU A 20 -3.67 -14.16 -3.52
C GLU A 20 -2.83 -14.56 -4.73
N THR A 21 -3.18 -15.69 -5.35
CA THR A 21 -2.57 -16.13 -6.60
C THR A 21 -2.65 -15.03 -7.65
N GLY A 22 -1.52 -14.69 -8.26
CA GLY A 22 -1.40 -13.62 -9.24
C GLY A 22 -1.04 -12.25 -8.65
N ASP A 23 -1.02 -12.09 -7.32
CA ASP A 23 -0.54 -10.84 -6.71
C ASP A 23 0.96 -10.67 -6.92
N LEU A 24 1.39 -9.42 -7.00
CA LEU A 24 2.76 -9.08 -7.38
C LEU A 24 3.65 -8.87 -6.16
N TRP A 25 4.90 -9.30 -6.29
CA TRP A 25 5.94 -9.07 -5.30
C TRP A 25 7.29 -8.86 -5.97
N ILE A 26 8.20 -8.27 -5.19
CA ILE A 26 9.56 -7.96 -5.62
C ILE A 26 10.52 -8.65 -4.66
N GLN A 27 11.50 -9.35 -5.22
CA GLN A 27 12.61 -9.89 -4.44
C GLN A 27 13.62 -8.77 -4.19
N PRO A 28 13.99 -8.44 -2.94
CA PRO A 28 14.90 -7.33 -2.66
C PRO A 28 16.27 -7.44 -3.33
N ASP A 29 16.75 -8.67 -3.53
CA ASP A 29 18.03 -8.95 -4.20
C ASP A 29 17.98 -8.73 -5.71
N TYR A 30 16.77 -8.60 -6.28
CA TYR A 30 16.48 -8.48 -7.70
C TYR A 30 15.30 -7.51 -7.94
N PRO A 31 15.43 -6.23 -7.53
CA PRO A 31 14.32 -5.28 -7.47
C PRO A 31 13.71 -4.91 -8.83
N GLU A 32 14.43 -5.20 -9.92
CA GLU A 32 13.98 -4.99 -11.29
C GLU A 32 13.03 -6.08 -11.80
N TYR A 33 12.91 -7.20 -11.10
CA TYR A 33 12.04 -8.31 -11.49
C TYR A 33 10.76 -8.34 -10.66
N LEU A 34 9.65 -8.08 -11.34
CA LEU A 34 8.30 -8.33 -10.84
C LEU A 34 8.01 -9.83 -10.92
N ARG A 35 7.61 -10.41 -9.80
CA ARG A 35 7.15 -11.80 -9.69
C ARG A 35 5.69 -11.79 -9.30
N ALA A 36 4.98 -12.85 -9.68
CA ALA A 36 3.61 -13.08 -9.25
C ALA A 36 3.57 -14.23 -8.25
N VAL A 37 2.57 -14.26 -7.38
CA VAL A 37 2.30 -15.44 -6.56
C VAL A 37 1.86 -16.57 -7.49
N ASP A 38 2.70 -17.58 -7.59
CA ASP A 38 2.33 -18.81 -8.28
C ASP A 38 1.42 -19.65 -7.38
N TYR A 39 0.38 -20.24 -7.96
CA TYR A 39 -0.38 -21.28 -7.28
C TYR A 39 0.48 -22.54 -7.23
N ASP A 40 1.13 -22.79 -6.09
CA ASP A 40 1.85 -24.04 -5.87
C ASP A 40 0.98 -25.04 -5.08
N PRO A 41 0.41 -26.08 -5.72
CA PRO A 41 -0.32 -27.13 -5.03
C PRO A 41 0.57 -28.03 -4.15
N THR A 42 1.90 -27.91 -4.23
CA THR A 42 2.87 -28.71 -3.46
C THR A 42 3.35 -28.06 -2.17
N GLY A 43 2.96 -26.81 -1.90
CA GLY A 43 3.20 -26.12 -0.64
C GLY A 43 4.63 -25.59 -0.44
N HIS A 44 5.45 -25.56 -1.49
CA HIS A 44 6.73 -24.87 -1.53
C HIS A 44 6.52 -23.39 -1.86
N GLY A 45 5.69 -22.72 -1.06
CA GLY A 45 5.42 -21.29 -1.22
C GLY A 45 6.70 -20.45 -1.15
N ASP A 46 6.71 -19.34 -1.89
CA ASP A 46 7.81 -18.39 -1.90
C ASP A 46 8.20 -17.95 -0.47
N PRO A 47 9.49 -17.81 -0.12
CA PRO A 47 9.91 -17.38 1.21
C PRO A 47 9.40 -15.97 1.54
N LEU A 48 8.25 -15.94 2.23
CA LEU A 48 7.38 -14.77 2.45
C LEU A 48 8.05 -13.60 3.17
N GLU A 49 8.98 -13.88 4.09
CA GLU A 49 9.52 -12.86 5.01
C GLU A 49 10.40 -11.81 4.33
N LYS A 50 11.13 -12.17 3.27
CA LYS A 50 12.04 -11.22 2.60
C LYS A 50 11.37 -10.47 1.45
N ASN A 51 10.32 -11.03 0.86
CA ASN A 51 9.66 -10.48 -0.31
C ASN A 51 8.94 -9.16 -0.02
N ILE A 52 9.07 -8.20 -0.93
CA ILE A 52 8.36 -6.92 -0.84
C ILE A 52 7.08 -7.05 -1.66
N TRP A 53 5.97 -7.22 -0.96
CA TRP A 53 4.63 -7.32 -1.56
C TRP A 53 4.20 -5.98 -2.15
N ILE A 54 3.58 -6.04 -3.32
CA ILE A 54 2.94 -4.88 -3.95
C ILE A 54 1.45 -4.96 -3.61
N PRO A 55 0.99 -4.27 -2.55
CA PRO A 55 -0.40 -4.32 -2.14
C PRO A 55 -1.34 -3.88 -3.25
N ARG A 56 -2.50 -4.53 -3.29
CA ARG A 56 -3.58 -4.15 -4.18
C ARG A 56 -4.23 -2.84 -3.72
N LEU A 57 -4.91 -2.18 -4.65
CA LEU A 57 -5.57 -0.90 -4.36
C LEU A 57 -6.60 -1.03 -3.24
N ASP A 58 -7.43 -2.08 -3.27
CA ASP A 58 -8.46 -2.35 -2.27
C ASP A 58 -7.86 -2.53 -0.87
N GLN A 59 -6.71 -3.20 -0.75
CA GLN A 59 -6.02 -3.38 0.53
C GLN A 59 -5.50 -2.05 1.09
N LEU A 60 -4.91 -1.22 0.23
CA LEU A 60 -4.44 0.13 0.62
C LEU A 60 -5.59 0.98 1.14
N LEU A 61 -6.71 1.00 0.41
CA LEU A 61 -7.89 1.77 0.79
C LEU A 61 -8.51 1.23 2.10
N THR A 62 -8.63 -0.09 2.21
CA THR A 62 -9.17 -0.75 3.40
C THR A 62 -8.35 -0.41 4.64
N GLU A 63 -7.02 -0.37 4.53
CA GLU A 63 -6.15 -0.04 5.67
C GLU A 63 -6.29 1.41 6.12
N ILE A 64 -6.43 2.35 5.17
CA ILE A 64 -6.73 3.76 5.48
C ILE A 64 -8.09 3.88 6.19
N GLU A 65 -9.13 3.19 5.71
CA GLU A 65 -10.47 3.21 6.32
C GLU A 65 -10.48 2.59 7.72
N LYS A 66 -9.78 1.46 7.93
CA LYS A 66 -9.64 0.80 9.25
C LYS A 66 -9.05 1.74 10.30
N ARG A 67 -8.18 2.66 9.89
CA ARG A 67 -7.57 3.69 10.74
C ARG A 67 -8.48 4.90 10.98
N GLY A 68 -9.73 4.84 10.54
CA GLY A 68 -10.75 5.86 10.78
C GLY A 68 -10.64 7.09 9.86
N TRP A 69 -9.85 6.99 8.79
CA TRP A 69 -9.80 8.02 7.76
C TRP A 69 -10.90 7.78 6.73
N GLN A 70 -11.55 8.85 6.31
CA GLN A 70 -12.46 8.83 5.18
C GLN A 70 -11.67 9.07 3.90
N ILE A 71 -12.13 8.48 2.80
CA ILE A 71 -11.42 8.51 1.52
C ILE A 71 -12.36 8.98 0.41
N GLU A 72 -11.82 9.81 -0.46
CA GLU A 72 -12.39 10.11 -1.77
C GLU A 72 -11.33 9.84 -2.84
N LEU A 73 -11.58 8.85 -3.70
CA LEU A 73 -10.74 8.53 -4.86
C LEU A 73 -11.43 9.02 -6.13
N VAL A 74 -10.81 9.95 -6.83
CA VAL A 74 -11.35 10.53 -8.08
C VAL A 74 -10.31 10.48 -9.19
N LYS A 75 -10.75 10.12 -10.39
CA LYS A 75 -9.93 10.22 -11.61
C LYS A 75 -10.27 11.51 -12.37
N TYR A 76 -9.28 12.38 -12.52
CA TYR A 76 -9.32 13.50 -13.46
C TYR A 76 -8.31 13.24 -14.59
N ALA A 77 -7.38 14.17 -14.85
CA ALA A 77 -6.21 13.93 -15.68
C ALA A 77 -5.23 12.95 -15.02
N ARG A 78 -5.18 12.94 -13.68
CA ARG A 78 -4.44 12.01 -12.82
C ARG A 78 -5.38 11.47 -11.75
N TRP A 79 -4.95 10.40 -11.07
CA TRP A 79 -5.67 9.89 -9.91
C TRP A 79 -5.41 10.80 -8.72
N ARG A 80 -6.47 11.15 -8.00
CA ARG A 80 -6.42 11.94 -6.77
C ARG A 80 -7.07 11.17 -5.64
N ILE A 81 -6.37 11.09 -4.51
CA ILE A 81 -6.94 10.64 -3.25
C ILE A 81 -6.97 11.82 -2.30
N THR A 82 -8.17 12.13 -1.81
CA THR A 82 -8.37 12.99 -0.67
C THR A 82 -8.67 12.10 0.53
N ILE A 83 -7.96 12.32 1.64
CA ILE A 83 -8.26 11.67 2.92
C ILE A 83 -8.55 12.72 3.98
N TRP A 84 -9.46 12.41 4.90
CA TRP A 84 -9.74 13.28 6.03
C TRP A 84 -10.15 12.48 7.26
N LYS A 85 -9.73 12.96 8.44
CA LYS A 85 -10.11 12.40 9.74
C LYS A 85 -10.77 13.48 10.57
N ILE A 86 -12.09 13.39 10.70
CA ILE A 86 -12.93 14.43 11.33
C ILE A 86 -12.50 14.68 12.79
N GLN A 87 -12.18 13.61 13.52
CA GLN A 87 -11.81 13.66 14.95
C GLN A 87 -10.61 14.59 15.22
N CYS A 88 -9.63 14.61 14.32
CA CYS A 88 -8.38 15.35 14.49
C CYS A 88 -8.26 16.55 13.53
N ARG A 89 -9.29 16.82 12.71
CA ARG A 89 -9.27 17.82 11.62
C ARG A 89 -8.07 17.71 10.69
N LYS A 90 -7.50 16.51 10.54
CA LYS A 90 -6.41 16.23 9.60
C LYS A 90 -6.99 15.92 8.22
N GLN A 91 -6.32 16.38 7.18
CA GLN A 91 -6.67 16.09 5.79
C GLN A 91 -5.42 16.04 4.92
N GLY A 92 -5.46 15.27 3.85
CA GLY A 92 -4.39 15.17 2.87
C GLY A 92 -4.93 14.98 1.46
N LEU A 93 -4.19 15.50 0.48
CA LEU A 93 -4.48 15.34 -0.95
C LEU A 93 -3.25 14.80 -1.65
N PHE A 94 -3.40 13.63 -2.27
CA PHE A 94 -2.33 12.89 -2.93
C PHE A 94 -2.67 12.64 -4.39
N VAL A 95 -1.66 12.68 -5.26
CA VAL A 95 -1.85 12.60 -6.72
C VAL A 95 -0.88 11.60 -7.31
N GLY A 96 -1.40 10.63 -8.07
CA GLY A 96 -0.60 9.59 -8.70
C GLY A 96 -0.95 9.37 -10.18
N GLU A 97 -0.04 8.75 -10.93
CA GLU A 97 -0.29 8.29 -12.30
C GLU A 97 -1.20 7.06 -12.30
N THR A 98 -1.12 6.26 -11.24
CA THR A 98 -2.01 5.13 -10.97
C THR A 98 -2.77 5.32 -9.65
N PRO A 99 -3.95 4.69 -9.47
CA PRO A 99 -4.70 4.84 -8.23
C PRO A 99 -3.95 4.24 -7.04
N GLY A 100 -3.18 3.17 -7.26
CA GLY A 100 -2.36 2.54 -6.23
C GLY A 100 -1.26 3.48 -5.71
N GLU A 101 -0.61 4.26 -6.58
CA GLU A 101 0.43 5.20 -6.14
C GLU A 101 -0.16 6.29 -5.24
N ALA A 102 -1.28 6.90 -5.67
CA ALA A 102 -1.97 7.89 -4.85
C ALA A 102 -2.43 7.31 -3.51
N ALA A 103 -2.92 6.06 -3.51
CA ALA A 103 -3.39 5.38 -2.30
C ALA A 103 -2.25 5.03 -1.35
N ALA A 104 -1.12 4.57 -1.87
CA ALA A 104 0.02 4.22 -1.05
C ALA A 104 0.70 5.45 -0.44
N GLU A 105 0.80 6.56 -1.17
CA GLU A 105 1.26 7.83 -0.59
C GLU A 105 0.31 8.31 0.53
N ALA A 106 -0.99 8.23 0.30
CA ALA A 106 -1.98 8.58 1.31
C ALA A 106 -1.87 7.70 2.56
N LEU A 107 -1.65 6.39 2.40
CA LEU A 107 -1.47 5.47 3.52
C LEU A 107 -0.18 5.75 4.30
N LEU A 108 0.93 6.05 3.62
CA LEU A 108 2.17 6.44 4.29
C LEU A 108 1.99 7.70 5.14
N TYR A 109 1.26 8.69 4.64
CA TYR A 109 0.90 9.88 5.42
C TYR A 109 0.04 9.52 6.64
N VAL A 110 -0.96 8.65 6.48
CA VAL A 110 -1.78 8.17 7.61
C VAL A 110 -0.90 7.55 8.70
N LEU A 111 0.05 6.70 8.33
CA LEU A 111 0.96 6.04 9.26
C LEU A 111 1.86 7.05 9.98
N GLU A 112 2.43 8.01 9.26
CA GLU A 112 3.24 9.09 9.84
C GLU A 112 2.44 9.92 10.85
N GLN A 113 1.18 10.26 10.52
CA GLN A 113 0.31 11.03 11.38
C GLN A 113 -0.15 10.30 12.65
N GLU A 114 -0.08 8.97 12.68
CA GLU A 114 -0.34 8.15 13.85
C GLU A 114 0.91 7.96 14.70
N TYR A 115 2.08 7.78 14.07
CA TYR A 115 3.36 7.75 14.77
C TYR A 115 3.61 9.05 15.56
N GLU A 116 3.34 10.21 14.95
CA GLU A 116 3.43 11.52 15.62
C GLU A 116 2.39 11.74 16.74
N ALA A 117 1.32 10.94 16.79
CA ALA A 117 0.28 11.08 17.82
C ALA A 117 0.53 10.17 19.04
N ASP A 118 1.37 9.14 18.88
CA ASP A 118 1.76 8.21 19.94
C ASP A 118 3.05 8.64 20.69
N GLU A 119 3.77 9.67 20.19
CA GLU A 119 4.87 10.38 20.90
C GLU A 119 4.36 11.54 21.77
#